data_AF-A0A2M7S091-F1
#
_entry.id   AF-A0A2M7S091-F1
#
_cell.length_a   1.000
_cell.length_b   1.000
_cell.length_c   1.000
_cell.angle_alpha   90.00
_cell.angle_beta   90.00
_cell.angle_gamma   90.00
#
_symmetry.space_group_name_H-M   'P 1'
#
loop_
_entity.id
_entity.type
_entity.pdbx_description
1 polymer ?
#
loop_
_entity_poly.entity_id
_entity_poly.type
_entity_poly.pdbx_seq_one_letter_code
_entity_poly.pdbx_strand_id
1 'polypeptide(L)'
;MVSQTRTLTGLWEGTTYYIRMWTTDEVSENWSPISNGATAQAEFTIVGIDIIISESTWGVVNVGDSTMTVTAITVNNTGNVSETYRIRCATTTPGGSPWSMGGTQDHNVFVLKGVFKSTAGVTSEFNNEDIIWSTNTLSTSNIYAVNGSTYTGTGVPPTESRNIWFKFDMPLTTSATYQQSIGITIGAQQ
;
A
#
# COMPACT_ATOMS: atom_id res chain seq x y z
N MET A 1 39.76 22.95 0.67
CA MET A 1 39.83 21.65 1.34
C MET A 1 38.77 20.77 0.69
N VAL A 2 39.13 19.60 0.16
CA VAL A 2 38.17 18.70 -0.52
C VAL A 2 37.64 17.71 0.51
N SER A 3 36.32 17.63 0.65
CA SER A 3 35.67 16.64 1.52
C SER A 3 35.57 15.30 0.81
N GLN A 4 35.90 14.21 1.50
CA GLN A 4 35.74 12.83 1.01
C GLN A 4 34.64 12.14 1.82
N THR A 5 33.74 11.42 1.14
CA THR A 5 32.60 10.75 1.79
C THR A 5 32.46 9.33 1.23
N ARG A 6 32.17 8.36 2.10
CA ARG A 6 31.89 6.97 1.69
C ARG A 6 30.66 6.43 2.43
N THR A 7 29.68 5.93 1.68
CA THR A 7 28.52 5.23 2.22
C THR A 7 28.85 3.75 2.39
N LEU A 8 28.62 3.21 3.59
CA LEU A 8 28.69 1.76 3.84
C LEU A 8 27.29 1.16 3.64
N THR A 9 27.19 0.10 2.84
CA THR A 9 25.92 -0.58 2.49
C THR A 9 25.99 -2.07 2.84
N GLY A 10 24.84 -2.76 2.90
CA GLY A 10 24.78 -4.20 3.19
C GLY A 10 25.03 -4.53 4.67
N LEU A 11 24.76 -3.57 5.56
CA LEU A 11 24.83 -3.75 7.00
C LEU A 11 23.62 -4.57 7.48
N TRP A 12 23.84 -5.39 8.50
CA TRP A 12 22.78 -6.17 9.14
C TRP A 12 22.03 -5.26 10.10
N GLU A 13 20.71 -5.24 9.99
CA GLU A 13 19.83 -4.41 10.81
C GLU A 13 20.03 -4.67 12.31
N GLY A 14 19.86 -3.64 13.13
CA GLY A 14 20.02 -3.72 14.58
C GLY A 14 21.45 -4.00 15.06
N THR A 15 22.42 -4.17 14.16
CA THR A 15 23.80 -4.49 14.52
C THR A 15 24.61 -3.22 14.78
N THR A 16 25.35 -3.20 15.88
CA THR A 16 26.30 -2.11 16.18
C THR A 16 27.59 -2.30 15.39
N TYR A 17 27.90 -1.34 14.52
CA TYR A 17 29.14 -1.29 13.76
C TYR A 17 30.12 -0.29 14.38
N TYR A 18 31.39 -0.70 14.42
CA TYR A 18 32.51 0.13 14.85
C TYR A 18 33.35 0.47 13.62
N ILE A 19 33.41 1.74 13.27
CA ILE A 19 34.06 2.21 12.05
C ILE A 19 35.39 2.87 12.41
N ARG A 20 36.41 2.58 11.60
CA ARG A 20 37.76 3.13 11.65
C ARG A 20 38.24 3.39 10.23
N MET A 21 39.00 4.45 10.03
CA MET A 21 39.53 4.85 8.72
C MET A 21 41.02 5.15 8.80
N TRP A 22 41.69 4.96 7.66
CA TRP A 22 43.06 5.37 7.39
C TRP A 22 43.09 6.04 6.02
N THR A 23 43.92 7.06 5.85
CA THR A 23 44.15 7.70 4.55
C THR A 23 45.58 7.42 4.11
N THR A 24 45.79 7.18 2.82
CA THR A 24 47.11 7.09 2.19
C THR A 24 47.24 8.18 1.13
N ASP A 25 48.44 8.67 0.89
CA ASP A 25 48.75 9.49 -0.29
C ASP A 25 49.27 8.61 -1.45
N GLU A 26 49.83 9.23 -2.50
CA GLU A 26 50.40 8.56 -3.66
C GLU A 26 51.62 7.67 -3.34
N VAL A 27 52.21 7.80 -2.16
CA VAL A 27 53.30 6.96 -1.67
C VAL A 27 52.71 5.78 -0.91
N SER A 28 52.92 4.56 -1.42
CA SER A 28 52.25 3.32 -0.96
C SER A 28 52.41 2.97 0.52
N GLU A 29 53.42 3.54 1.18
CA GLU A 29 53.73 3.28 2.59
C GLU A 29 53.28 4.40 3.53
N ASN A 30 52.81 5.55 2.99
CA ASN A 30 52.46 6.70 3.81
C ASN A 30 50.98 6.67 4.23
N TRP A 31 50.71 5.96 5.31
CA TRP A 31 49.38 5.88 5.92
C TRP A 31 49.25 6.81 7.12
N SER A 32 48.07 7.41 7.29
CA SER A 32 47.73 8.15 8.50
C SER A 32 47.68 7.22 9.73
N PRO A 33 47.76 7.78 10.95
CA PRO A 33 47.25 7.11 12.13
C PRO A 33 45.76 6.75 11.99
N ILE A 34 45.29 5.84 12.84
CA ILE A 34 43.88 5.45 12.90
C ILE A 34 43.00 6.66 13.22
N SER A 35 41.85 6.78 12.54
CA SER A 35 40.85 7.82 12.85
C SER A 35 40.32 7.71 14.28
N ASN A 36 39.63 8.76 14.75
CA ASN A 36 38.74 8.62 15.89
C ASN A 36 37.69 7.53 15.61
N GLY A 37 37.23 6.89 16.67
CA GLY A 37 36.22 5.87 16.55
C GLY A 37 34.83 6.41 16.33
N ALA A 38 34.12 5.87 15.35
CA ALA A 38 32.69 6.04 15.22
C ALA A 38 31.98 4.73 15.58
N THR A 39 30.91 4.84 16.35
CA THR A 39 30.02 3.72 16.70
C THR A 39 28.62 4.10 16.31
N ALA A 40 27.97 3.26 15.50
CA ALA A 40 26.59 3.45 15.08
C ALA A 40 25.88 2.10 14.99
N GLN A 41 24.59 2.08 15.23
CA GLN A 41 23.74 0.92 14.99
C GLN A 41 23.07 1.06 13.62
N ALA A 42 23.04 -0.01 12.84
CA ALA A 42 22.22 -0.05 11.63
C ALA A 42 20.73 -0.04 12.03
N GLU A 43 19.95 0.85 11.43
CA GLU A 43 18.52 0.98 11.72
C GLU A 43 17.75 -0.29 11.30
N PHE A 44 16.64 -0.58 11.99
CA PHE A 44 15.72 -1.64 11.57
C PHE A 44 14.84 -1.14 10.43
N THR A 45 14.55 -2.00 9.46
CA THR A 45 13.48 -1.69 8.49
C THR A 45 12.13 -1.94 9.15
N ILE A 46 11.32 -0.90 9.22
CA ILE A 46 9.96 -0.96 9.76
C ILE A 46 9.01 -0.80 8.57
N VAL A 47 8.19 -1.82 8.36
CA VAL A 47 7.06 -1.77 7.43
C VAL A 47 5.78 -1.74 8.26
N GLY A 48 4.93 -0.75 8.05
CA GLY A 48 3.72 -0.59 8.82
C GLY A 48 2.77 0.43 8.21
N ILE A 49 1.48 0.13 8.27
CA ILE A 49 0.43 1.05 7.86
C ILE A 49 -0.55 1.30 9.00
N ASP A 50 -1.12 2.51 8.99
CA ASP A 50 -2.31 2.86 9.76
C ASP A 50 -3.45 3.21 8.80
N ILE A 51 -4.66 2.75 9.10
CA ILE A 51 -5.84 2.94 8.25
C ILE A 51 -6.84 3.81 9.00
N ILE A 52 -7.07 5.01 8.47
CA ILE A 52 -8.03 5.97 9.00
C ILE A 52 -9.26 5.96 8.12
N ILE A 53 -10.40 5.65 8.73
CA ILE A 53 -11.72 5.68 8.07
C ILE A 53 -12.48 6.86 8.66
N SER A 54 -12.69 7.91 7.85
CA SER A 54 -13.72 8.92 8.15
C SER A 54 -15.07 8.34 7.77
N GLU A 55 -16.12 8.51 8.59
CA GLU A 55 -17.45 7.90 8.42
C GLU A 55 -17.83 7.74 6.94
N SER A 56 -17.68 6.53 6.40
CA SER A 56 -17.92 6.25 4.99
C SER A 56 -19.21 5.46 4.88
N THR A 57 -20.27 6.11 4.43
CA THR A 57 -21.51 5.40 4.06
C THR A 57 -21.54 5.20 2.55
N TRP A 58 -22.04 4.06 2.13
CA TRP A 58 -22.27 3.72 0.73
C TRP A 58 -23.73 3.96 0.31
N GLY A 59 -24.55 4.47 1.23
CA GLY A 59 -25.98 4.63 1.08
C GLY A 59 -26.75 3.30 0.99
N VAL A 60 -28.01 3.40 0.59
CA VAL A 60 -28.82 2.25 0.16
C VAL A 60 -28.57 2.04 -1.32
N VAL A 61 -28.23 0.81 -1.69
CA VAL A 61 -27.88 0.43 -3.07
C VAL A 61 -28.66 -0.83 -3.41
N ASN A 62 -29.46 -0.80 -4.47
CA ASN A 62 -30.22 -1.97 -4.88
C ASN A 62 -29.34 -2.97 -5.61
N VAL A 63 -29.81 -4.22 -5.72
CA VAL A 63 -29.19 -5.20 -6.61
C VAL A 63 -29.17 -4.68 -8.05
N GLY A 64 -28.09 -4.95 -8.77
CA GLY A 64 -27.84 -4.43 -10.12
C GLY A 64 -27.30 -3.00 -10.18
N ASP A 65 -27.42 -2.21 -9.12
CA ASP A 65 -26.87 -0.86 -9.07
C ASP A 65 -25.38 -0.83 -8.66
N SER A 66 -24.76 0.32 -8.92
CA SER A 66 -23.38 0.64 -8.52
C SER A 66 -23.36 1.81 -7.56
N THR A 67 -22.38 1.82 -6.66
CA THR A 67 -22.13 2.92 -5.72
C THR A 67 -20.63 3.15 -5.55
N MET A 68 -20.27 4.29 -4.95
CA MET A 68 -18.90 4.66 -4.64
C MET A 68 -18.81 5.25 -3.24
N THR A 69 -17.64 5.15 -2.62
CA THR A 69 -17.35 5.83 -1.36
C THR A 69 -17.42 7.35 -1.56
N VAL A 70 -18.11 8.05 -0.66
CA VAL A 70 -18.20 9.53 -0.66
C VAL A 70 -17.10 10.20 0.16
N THR A 71 -16.47 9.45 1.07
CA THR A 71 -15.30 9.86 1.84
C THR A 71 -14.12 8.95 1.54
N ALA A 72 -12.91 9.52 1.60
CA ALA A 72 -11.70 8.74 1.43
C ALA A 72 -11.45 7.86 2.66
N ILE A 73 -10.88 6.68 2.40
CA ILE A 73 -10.14 5.92 3.40
C ILE A 73 -8.67 6.31 3.25
N THR A 74 -8.04 6.74 4.33
CA THR A 74 -6.65 7.19 4.31
C THR A 74 -5.75 6.09 4.84
N VAL A 75 -4.74 5.72 4.06
CA VAL A 75 -3.69 4.76 4.41
C VAL A 75 -2.41 5.56 4.67
N ASN A 76 -1.90 5.51 5.89
CA ASN A 76 -0.66 6.17 6.29
C ASN A 76 0.48 5.18 6.22
N ASN A 77 1.60 5.54 5.59
CA ASN A 77 2.86 4.84 5.79
C ASN A 77 3.43 5.23 7.16
N THR A 78 3.40 4.29 8.10
CA THR A 78 3.95 4.43 9.46
C THR A 78 5.32 3.77 9.61
N GLY A 79 5.81 3.12 8.56
CA GLY A 79 7.16 2.59 8.47
C GLY A 79 8.23 3.67 8.27
N ASN A 80 9.49 3.25 8.23
CA ASN A 80 10.64 4.12 7.97
C ASN A 80 11.24 3.95 6.57
N VAL A 81 10.61 3.15 5.71
CA VAL A 81 10.97 2.96 4.30
C VAL A 81 9.81 3.28 3.38
N SER A 82 10.08 3.49 2.09
CA SER A 82 9.02 3.58 1.09
C SER A 82 8.31 2.24 0.95
N GLU A 83 6.98 2.25 0.91
CA GLU A 83 6.16 1.05 0.91
C GLU A 83 5.25 0.97 -0.31
N THR A 84 5.09 -0.23 -0.86
CA THR A 84 4.06 -0.55 -1.85
C THR A 84 2.89 -1.25 -1.19
N TYR A 85 1.69 -0.67 -1.35
CA TYR A 85 0.47 -1.22 -0.78
C TYR A 85 -0.08 -2.36 -1.62
N ARG A 86 -0.63 -3.35 -0.93
CA ARG A 86 -1.35 -4.48 -1.52
C ARG A 86 -2.75 -4.56 -0.96
N ILE A 87 -3.69 -4.99 -1.81
CA ILE A 87 -5.10 -5.05 -1.45
C ILE A 87 -5.66 -6.42 -1.81
N ARG A 88 -6.55 -6.92 -0.96
CA ARG A 88 -7.44 -8.03 -1.25
C ARG A 88 -8.79 -7.80 -0.58
N CYS A 89 -9.81 -8.52 -1.02
CA CYS A 89 -11.07 -8.60 -0.28
C CYS A 89 -11.54 -10.04 -0.14
N ALA A 90 -12.49 -10.27 0.74
CA ALA A 90 -13.11 -11.58 0.93
C ALA A 90 -14.52 -11.39 1.50
N THR A 91 -15.43 -12.32 1.20
CA THR A 91 -16.67 -12.37 1.95
C THR A 91 -16.39 -12.88 3.36
N THR A 92 -16.92 -12.16 4.33
CA THR A 92 -16.72 -12.40 5.77
C THR A 92 -18.04 -12.63 6.51
N THR A 93 -19.14 -12.82 5.76
CA THR A 93 -20.46 -13.09 6.32
C THR A 93 -20.42 -14.30 7.26
N PRO A 94 -20.83 -14.15 8.54
CA PRO A 94 -20.93 -15.27 9.46
C PRO A 94 -21.85 -16.37 8.93
N GLY A 95 -21.42 -17.63 9.01
CA GLY A 95 -22.17 -18.77 8.48
C GLY A 95 -22.05 -18.98 6.97
N GLY A 96 -21.27 -18.15 6.28
CA GLY A 96 -21.03 -18.25 4.84
C GLY A 96 -21.81 -17.20 4.05
N SER A 97 -21.28 -16.89 2.86
CA SER A 97 -21.86 -15.92 1.94
C SER A 97 -22.27 -16.64 0.65
N PRO A 98 -23.51 -16.44 0.15
CA PRO A 98 -23.85 -16.85 -1.20
C PRO A 98 -23.13 -15.98 -2.23
N TRP A 99 -22.68 -14.77 -1.84
CA TRP A 99 -21.96 -13.87 -2.72
C TRP A 99 -20.52 -14.31 -2.95
N SER A 100 -20.05 -14.13 -4.17
CA SER A 100 -18.66 -14.25 -4.59
C SER A 100 -18.22 -13.00 -5.33
N MET A 101 -16.92 -12.71 -5.31
CA MET A 101 -16.34 -11.66 -6.15
C MET A 101 -16.16 -12.15 -7.59
N GLY A 102 -16.28 -11.24 -8.56
CA GLY A 102 -16.02 -11.53 -9.97
C GLY A 102 -15.56 -10.30 -10.74
N GLY A 103 -15.27 -10.51 -12.03
CA GLY A 103 -14.88 -9.42 -12.94
C GLY A 103 -16.06 -8.63 -13.52
N THR A 104 -17.26 -9.22 -13.47
CA THR A 104 -18.51 -8.67 -13.98
C THR A 104 -19.63 -9.03 -13.01
N GLN A 105 -20.65 -8.18 -12.89
CA GLN A 105 -21.84 -8.47 -12.09
C GLN A 105 -22.61 -9.66 -12.66
N ASP A 106 -23.08 -10.55 -11.79
CA ASP A 106 -23.94 -11.70 -12.12
C ASP A 106 -24.79 -12.06 -10.88
N HIS A 107 -25.58 -13.13 -10.96
CA HIS A 107 -26.28 -13.73 -9.84
C HIS A 107 -25.31 -14.05 -8.70
N ASN A 108 -25.48 -13.38 -7.55
CA ASN A 108 -24.57 -13.44 -6.40
C ASN A 108 -23.11 -13.02 -6.68
N VAL A 109 -22.80 -12.41 -7.82
CA VAL A 109 -21.43 -11.96 -8.13
C VAL A 109 -21.34 -10.45 -8.02
N PHE A 110 -20.57 -9.96 -7.03
CA PHE A 110 -20.27 -8.55 -6.89
C PHE A 110 -18.92 -8.20 -7.53
N VAL A 111 -18.73 -6.93 -7.89
CA VAL A 111 -17.42 -6.39 -8.29
C VAL A 111 -17.04 -5.29 -7.32
N LEU A 112 -15.89 -5.43 -6.67
CA LEU A 112 -15.31 -4.38 -5.83
C LEU A 112 -14.05 -3.87 -6.52
N LYS A 113 -13.96 -2.55 -6.69
CA LYS A 113 -12.80 -1.89 -7.28
C LYS A 113 -12.26 -0.83 -6.33
N GLY A 114 -10.96 -0.58 -6.36
CA GLY A 114 -10.32 0.45 -5.54
C GLY A 114 -9.26 1.22 -6.30
N VAL A 115 -9.19 2.53 -6.11
CA VAL A 115 -8.17 3.40 -6.74
C VAL A 115 -7.58 4.35 -5.71
N PHE A 116 -6.26 4.49 -5.71
CA PHE A 116 -5.58 5.55 -4.97
C PHE A 116 -5.74 6.87 -5.72
N LYS A 117 -6.28 7.88 -5.03
CA LYS A 117 -6.52 9.20 -5.61
C LYS A 117 -6.65 10.27 -4.51
N SER A 118 -6.04 11.43 -4.73
CA SER A 118 -6.03 12.53 -3.75
C SER A 118 -7.41 13.18 -3.55
N THR A 119 -8.26 13.21 -4.57
CA THR A 119 -9.64 13.71 -4.54
C THR A 119 -10.64 12.57 -4.74
N ALA A 120 -11.93 12.86 -4.56
CA ALA A 120 -13.01 11.92 -4.88
C ALA A 120 -12.83 11.29 -6.28
N GLY A 121 -12.99 9.97 -6.35
CA GLY A 121 -12.99 9.23 -7.61
C GLY A 121 -14.26 9.52 -8.41
N VAL A 122 -14.19 9.32 -9.72
CA VAL A 122 -15.37 9.23 -10.59
C VAL A 122 -15.46 7.86 -11.25
N THR A 123 -16.67 7.42 -11.60
CA THR A 123 -16.94 6.07 -12.11
C THR A 123 -16.03 5.63 -13.25
N SER A 124 -15.70 6.53 -14.19
CA SER A 124 -14.87 6.23 -15.36
C SER A 124 -13.40 5.96 -15.04
N GLU A 125 -12.96 6.18 -13.81
CA GLU A 125 -11.57 5.95 -13.38
C GLU A 125 -11.35 4.55 -12.81
N PHE A 126 -12.41 3.76 -12.61
CA PHE A 126 -12.33 2.41 -12.04
C PHE A 126 -12.33 1.36 -13.16
N ASN A 127 -11.13 0.95 -13.58
CA ASN A 127 -10.93 0.05 -14.70
C ASN A 127 -10.89 -1.43 -14.25
N ASN A 128 -10.50 -2.34 -15.14
CA ASN A 128 -10.51 -3.79 -14.83
C ASN A 128 -9.31 -4.20 -13.97
N GLU A 129 -8.20 -3.50 -14.12
CA GLU A 129 -6.99 -3.63 -13.31
C GLU A 129 -7.19 -3.19 -11.85
N ASP A 130 -8.24 -2.43 -11.57
CA ASP A 130 -8.58 -1.95 -10.22
C ASP A 130 -9.50 -2.90 -9.44
N ILE A 131 -9.88 -4.04 -10.03
CA ILE A 131 -10.70 -5.05 -9.36
C ILE A 131 -9.90 -5.66 -8.19
N ILE A 132 -10.53 -5.70 -7.02
CA ILE A 132 -9.94 -6.25 -5.80
C ILE A 132 -10.32 -7.72 -5.68
N TRP A 133 -9.33 -8.58 -5.87
CA TRP A 133 -9.48 -10.03 -5.82
C TRP A 133 -9.25 -10.59 -4.41
N SER A 134 -9.40 -11.91 -4.26
CA SER A 134 -9.20 -12.61 -2.98
C SER A 134 -7.74 -12.81 -2.62
N THR A 135 -6.86 -12.68 -3.61
CA THR A 135 -5.42 -12.70 -3.45
C THR A 135 -4.87 -11.30 -3.21
N ASN A 136 -3.81 -11.20 -2.42
CA ASN A 136 -3.09 -9.93 -2.28
C ASN A 136 -2.48 -9.53 -3.62
N THR A 137 -2.93 -8.40 -4.16
CA THR A 137 -2.38 -7.81 -5.37
C THR A 137 -1.65 -6.52 -5.02
N LEU A 138 -0.45 -6.33 -5.57
CA LEU A 138 0.34 -5.12 -5.35
C LEU A 138 -0.16 -3.98 -6.23
N SER A 139 -0.15 -2.78 -5.67
CA SER A 139 -0.33 -1.55 -6.43
C SER A 139 0.81 -1.39 -7.42
N THR A 140 0.50 -0.81 -8.58
CA THR A 140 1.51 -0.41 -9.57
C THR A 140 1.16 0.99 -10.09
N SER A 141 1.80 1.45 -11.16
CA SER A 141 1.37 2.67 -11.86
C SER A 141 -0.02 2.52 -12.51
N ASN A 142 -0.50 1.29 -12.70
CA ASN A 142 -1.76 1.00 -13.40
C ASN A 142 -2.76 0.27 -12.50
N ILE A 143 -2.30 -0.56 -11.56
CA ILE A 143 -3.17 -1.34 -10.66
C ILE A 143 -3.48 -0.51 -9.43
N TYR A 144 -4.77 -0.37 -9.13
CA TYR A 144 -5.31 0.48 -8.06
C TYR A 144 -4.93 1.94 -8.26
N ALA A 145 -4.84 2.39 -9.50
CA ALA A 145 -4.31 3.70 -9.87
C ALA A 145 -5.10 4.29 -11.03
N VAL A 146 -5.42 5.58 -10.92
CA VAL A 146 -5.98 6.31 -12.06
C VAL A 146 -4.91 6.39 -13.16
N ASN A 147 -5.28 6.07 -14.40
CA ASN A 147 -4.36 6.04 -15.53
C ASN A 147 -3.59 7.37 -15.67
N GLY A 148 -2.25 7.31 -15.65
CA GLY A 148 -1.36 8.47 -15.73
C GLY A 148 -1.17 9.24 -14.42
N SER A 149 -1.77 8.78 -13.31
CA SER A 149 -1.60 9.39 -11.98
C SER A 149 -0.25 9.03 -11.37
N THR A 150 0.36 9.98 -10.68
CA THR A 150 1.51 9.74 -9.77
C THR A 150 1.05 9.48 -8.33
N TYR A 151 -0.23 9.72 -8.02
CA TYR A 151 -0.82 9.44 -6.73
C TYR A 151 -1.27 7.97 -6.70
N THR A 152 -0.33 7.07 -6.46
CA THR A 152 -0.58 5.61 -6.41
C THR A 152 -0.17 5.03 -5.05
N GLY A 153 -0.54 3.77 -4.81
CA GLY A 153 -0.06 2.99 -3.67
C GLY A 153 1.34 2.41 -3.86
N THR A 154 2.11 2.85 -4.85
CA THR A 154 3.46 2.32 -5.14
C THR A 154 4.53 3.22 -4.52
N GLY A 155 5.45 2.63 -3.76
CA GLY A 155 6.60 3.35 -3.21
C GLY A 155 6.24 4.60 -2.39
N VAL A 156 5.15 4.54 -1.62
CA VAL A 156 4.67 5.62 -0.76
C VAL A 156 5.75 5.92 0.30
N PRO A 157 6.32 7.13 0.35
CA PRO A 157 7.39 7.45 1.30
C PRO A 157 6.95 7.32 2.77
N PRO A 158 7.90 7.20 3.72
CA PRO A 158 7.60 7.26 5.14
C PRO A 158 6.81 8.52 5.50
N THR A 159 5.86 8.42 6.43
CA THR A 159 4.99 9.52 6.92
C THR A 159 4.01 10.10 5.91
N GLU A 160 4.06 9.68 4.64
CA GLU A 160 3.10 10.08 3.62
C GLU A 160 1.82 9.26 3.71
N SER A 161 0.73 9.87 3.26
CA SER A 161 -0.59 9.24 3.24
C SER A 161 -1.09 9.04 1.81
N ARG A 162 -1.93 8.02 1.61
CA ARG A 162 -2.71 7.83 0.40
C ARG A 162 -4.19 7.67 0.71
N ASN A 163 -5.00 8.45 0.00
CA ASN A 163 -6.43 8.26 -0.04
C ASN A 163 -6.77 7.16 -1.05
N ILE A 164 -7.57 6.20 -0.62
CA ILE A 164 -8.16 5.17 -1.47
C ILE A 164 -9.67 5.35 -1.53
N TRP A 165 -10.21 5.20 -2.73
CA TRP A 165 -11.63 5.27 -3.04
C TRP A 165 -12.10 3.93 -3.57
N PHE A 166 -13.30 3.52 -3.20
CA PHE A 166 -13.86 2.25 -3.66
C PHE A 166 -15.12 2.46 -4.48
N LYS A 167 -15.31 1.59 -5.46
CA LYS A 167 -16.54 1.42 -6.23
C LYS A 167 -17.04 0.00 -6.01
N PHE A 168 -18.33 -0.12 -5.75
CA PHE A 168 -18.97 -1.39 -5.49
C PHE A 168 -20.15 -1.57 -6.41
N ASP A 169 -20.11 -2.67 -7.15
CA ASP A 169 -21.14 -3.11 -8.06
C ASP A 169 -21.87 -4.25 -7.39
N MET A 170 -23.13 -4.00 -7.02
CA MET A 170 -23.97 -4.99 -6.39
C MET A 170 -24.20 -6.18 -7.34
N PRO A 171 -24.39 -7.41 -6.84
CA PRO A 171 -24.86 -8.51 -7.68
C PRO A 171 -26.11 -8.12 -8.46
N LEU A 172 -26.25 -8.58 -9.72
CA LEU A 172 -27.45 -8.27 -10.53
C LEU A 172 -28.73 -8.77 -9.86
N THR A 173 -28.63 -9.94 -9.24
CA THR A 173 -29.66 -10.53 -8.39
C THR A 173 -28.98 -11.27 -7.24
N THR A 174 -29.73 -11.59 -6.19
CA THR A 174 -29.18 -12.37 -5.08
C THR A 174 -30.15 -13.40 -4.52
N SER A 175 -29.60 -14.51 -4.03
CA SER A 175 -30.30 -15.47 -3.18
C SER A 175 -30.12 -15.20 -1.66
N ALA A 176 -29.38 -14.14 -1.29
CA ALA A 176 -29.16 -13.78 0.11
C ALA A 176 -30.47 -13.34 0.76
N THR A 177 -30.84 -13.99 1.85
CA THR A 177 -31.99 -13.63 2.70
C THR A 177 -31.57 -12.99 4.02
N TYR A 178 -30.26 -12.79 4.20
CA TYR A 178 -29.63 -12.25 5.40
C TYR A 178 -28.49 -11.29 5.02
N GLN A 179 -28.08 -10.47 5.98
CA GLN A 179 -27.03 -9.48 5.79
C GLN A 179 -25.71 -10.13 5.34
N GLN A 180 -25.06 -9.51 4.37
CA GLN A 180 -23.75 -9.91 3.88
C GLN A 180 -22.65 -9.00 4.42
N SER A 181 -21.43 -9.53 4.53
CA SER A 181 -20.25 -8.78 4.95
C SER A 181 -19.09 -9.09 4.02
N ILE A 182 -18.36 -8.04 3.64
CA ILE A 182 -17.16 -8.11 2.80
C ILE A 182 -16.04 -7.42 3.58
N GLY A 183 -14.96 -8.15 3.84
CA GLY A 183 -13.76 -7.61 4.44
C GLY A 183 -12.77 -7.17 3.36
N ILE A 184 -12.28 -5.94 3.47
CA ILE A 184 -11.16 -5.44 2.67
C ILE A 184 -9.91 -5.51 3.55
N THR A 185 -8.81 -6.01 3.01
CA THR A 185 -7.51 -6.02 3.68
C THR A 185 -6.53 -5.22 2.84
N ILE A 186 -5.95 -4.19 3.46
CA ILE A 186 -4.82 -3.45 2.91
C ILE A 186 -3.59 -3.88 3.71
N GLY A 187 -2.47 -4.10 3.02
CA GLY A 187 -1.17 -4.33 3.65
C GLY A 187 -0.08 -3.58 2.90
N ALA A 188 1.13 -3.62 3.45
CA ALA A 188 2.30 -3.02 2.85
C ALA A 188 3.45 -4.02 2.72
N GLN A 189 4.37 -3.69 1.83
CA GLN A 189 5.69 -4.31 1.69
C GLN A 189 6.70 -3.27 1.19
N GLN A 190 7.98 -3.50 1.45
CA GLN A 190 9.07 -2.72 0.88
C GLN A 190 9.28 -3.07 -0.60
#